data_AF-A0A950K0K3-F1
#
_entry.id   AF-A0A950K0K3-F1
#
_cell.length_a   1.000
_cell.length_b   1.000
_cell.length_c   1.000
_cell.angle_alpha   90.00
_cell.angle_beta   90.00
_cell.angle_gamma   90.00
#
_symmetry.space_group_name_H-M   'P 1'
#
loop_
_entity.id
_entity.type
_entity.pdbx_description
1 polymer ?
#
loop_
_entity_poly.entity_id
_entity_poly.type
_entity_poly.pdbx_seq_one_letter_code
_entity_poly.pdbx_strand_id
1 'polypeptide(L)'
;SDAQPGRPDPSMFAARMLKTIKPIGQQLGDIVEKLKDLKAEGDGVYSGDFTPEGAKEQLFPNAGGGGFSPTISDAKGSLKIWVKDGLISKLESTLQGKMTIGQREIDINRTATTEIKDVGSTKIELPEDARKKLE
;
A
#
# COMPACT_ATOMS: atom_id res chain seq x y z
N SER A 1 -37.28 26.13 -16.03
CA SER A 1 -35.94 25.79 -16.49
C SER A 1 -35.23 25.15 -15.32
N ASP A 2 -35.24 23.83 -15.23
CA ASP A 2 -34.68 23.12 -14.07
C ASP A 2 -33.73 22.05 -14.56
N ALA A 3 -32.45 22.43 -14.68
CA ALA A 3 -31.37 21.49 -14.90
C ALA A 3 -31.01 20.88 -13.55
N GLN A 4 -31.41 19.63 -13.31
CA GLN A 4 -30.78 18.80 -12.29
C GLN A 4 -29.28 18.72 -12.60
N PRO A 5 -28.37 18.98 -11.64
CA PRO A 5 -26.94 18.82 -11.88
C PRO A 5 -26.70 17.37 -12.28
N GLY A 6 -26.26 17.18 -13.54
CA GLY A 6 -26.02 15.87 -14.13
C GLY A 6 -25.10 15.05 -13.24
N ARG A 7 -25.47 13.78 -12.99
CA ARG A 7 -24.62 12.85 -12.25
C ARG A 7 -23.22 12.86 -12.85
N PRO A 8 -22.15 12.97 -12.05
CA PRO A 8 -20.78 12.98 -12.55
C PRO A 8 -20.54 11.79 -13.48
N ASP A 9 -20.05 12.06 -14.69
CA ASP A 9 -19.78 11.03 -15.70
C ASP A 9 -18.81 9.97 -15.15
N PRO A 10 -19.21 8.68 -15.09
CA PRO A 10 -18.34 7.59 -14.65
C PRO A 10 -17.01 7.51 -15.43
N SER A 11 -17.00 7.88 -16.71
CA SER A 11 -15.81 7.94 -17.54
C SER A 11 -14.86 9.05 -17.10
N MET A 12 -15.38 10.19 -16.63
CA MET A 12 -14.56 11.27 -16.06
C MET A 12 -13.98 10.88 -14.70
N PHE A 13 -14.70 10.08 -13.90
CA PHE A 13 -14.18 9.52 -12.66
C PHE A 13 -13.06 8.50 -12.94
N ALA A 14 -13.27 7.59 -13.89
CA ALA A 14 -12.25 6.63 -14.31
C ALA A 14 -11.00 7.32 -14.89
N ALA A 15 -11.17 8.35 -15.73
CA ALA A 15 -10.04 9.13 -16.28
C ALA A 15 -9.26 9.88 -15.19
N ARG A 16 -9.94 10.39 -14.16
CA ARG A 16 -9.27 10.99 -12.99
C ARG A 16 -8.55 9.94 -12.15
N MET A 17 -9.15 8.77 -11.95
CA MET A 17 -8.53 7.66 -11.22
C MET A 17 -7.27 7.18 -11.92
N LEU A 18 -7.31 6.95 -13.24
CA LEU A 18 -6.16 6.52 -14.05
C LEU A 18 -4.99 7.51 -13.98
N LYS A 19 -5.25 8.82 -13.93
CA LYS A 19 -4.21 9.86 -13.74
C LYS A 19 -3.53 9.80 -12.38
N THR A 20 -4.15 9.16 -11.40
CA THR A 20 -3.62 9.02 -10.02
C THR A 20 -2.98 7.65 -9.74
N ILE A 21 -3.04 6.71 -10.69
CA ILE A 21 -2.40 5.40 -10.54
C ILE A 21 -0.89 5.59 -10.71
N LYS A 22 -0.16 5.49 -9.59
CA LYS A 22 1.30 5.45 -9.60
C LYS A 22 1.79 4.11 -10.19
N PRO A 23 2.92 4.08 -10.91
CA PRO A 23 3.58 2.83 -11.28
C PRO A 23 3.88 1.99 -10.04
N ILE A 24 3.78 0.66 -10.18
CA ILE A 24 4.01 -0.30 -9.07
C ILE A 24 5.37 -0.06 -8.40
N GLY A 25 6.42 0.27 -9.16
CA GLY A 25 7.75 0.56 -8.62
C GLY A 25 7.78 1.78 -7.70
N GLN A 26 7.03 2.83 -8.05
CA GLN A 26 6.93 4.03 -7.21
C GLN A 26 6.11 3.75 -5.95
N GLN A 27 4.99 3.01 -6.06
CA GLN A 27 4.22 2.61 -4.89
C GLN A 27 5.06 1.78 -3.92
N LEU A 28 5.97 0.95 -4.42
CA LEU A 28 6.84 0.14 -3.58
C LEU A 28 7.95 0.93 -2.93
N GLY A 29 8.52 1.92 -3.62
CA GLY A 29 9.42 2.89 -2.98
C GLY A 29 8.76 3.56 -1.77
N ASP A 30 7.56 4.10 -1.96
CA ASP A 30 6.79 4.75 -0.89
C ASP A 30 6.48 3.79 0.28
N ILE A 31 6.24 2.50 0.01
CA ILE A 31 5.96 1.50 1.05
C ILE A 31 7.25 1.13 1.80
N VAL A 32 8.37 0.92 1.09
CA VAL A 32 9.66 0.55 1.68
C VAL A 32 10.21 1.65 2.57
N GLU A 33 9.94 2.92 2.27
CA GLU A 33 10.29 4.05 3.15
C GLU A 33 9.59 4.03 4.51
N LYS A 34 8.46 3.32 4.60
CA LYS A 34 7.67 3.18 5.83
C LYS A 34 8.05 1.95 6.65
N LEU A 35 9.05 1.19 6.21
CA LEU A 35 9.59 0.07 6.95
C LEU A 35 10.66 0.54 7.93
N LYS A 36 10.69 -0.07 9.11
CA LYS A 36 11.78 0.07 10.09
C LYS A 36 13.05 -0.58 9.57
N ASP A 37 12.88 -1.71 8.91
CA ASP A 37 13.95 -2.54 8.37
C ASP A 37 13.49 -3.22 7.08
N LEU A 38 14.46 -3.61 6.27
CA LEU A 38 14.26 -4.49 5.13
C LEU A 38 15.46 -5.41 5.08
N LYS A 39 15.20 -6.71 5.10
CA LYS A 39 16.21 -7.76 5.19
C LYS A 39 16.02 -8.71 4.03
N ALA A 40 17.13 -9.11 3.42
CA ALA A 40 17.14 -10.25 2.51
C ALA A 40 16.98 -11.55 3.33
N GLU A 41 16.01 -12.38 2.95
CA GLU A 41 15.82 -13.73 3.51
C GLU A 41 16.51 -14.82 2.67
N GLY A 42 16.97 -14.48 1.46
CA GLY A 42 17.52 -15.42 0.49
C GLY A 42 16.56 -15.70 -0.67
N ASP A 43 17.05 -16.27 -1.77
CA ASP A 43 16.26 -16.65 -2.95
C ASP A 43 15.37 -15.52 -3.53
N GLY A 44 15.87 -14.28 -3.48
CA GLY A 44 15.13 -13.10 -3.95
C GLY A 44 13.98 -12.68 -3.04
N VAL A 45 13.91 -13.19 -1.81
CA VAL A 45 12.90 -12.84 -0.83
C VAL A 45 13.42 -11.77 0.11
N TYR A 46 12.61 -10.75 0.35
CA TYR A 46 12.90 -9.66 1.29
C TYR A 46 11.74 -9.49 2.25
N SER A 47 12.04 -9.18 3.52
CA SER A 47 11.02 -8.90 4.52
C SER A 47 11.40 -7.74 5.42
N GLY A 48 10.39 -7.05 5.94
CA GLY A 48 10.58 -5.89 6.80
C GLY A 48 9.34 -5.58 7.62
N ASP A 49 9.56 -5.04 8.82
CA ASP A 49 8.49 -4.58 9.68
C ASP A 49 8.17 -3.12 9.41
N PHE A 50 6.88 -2.77 9.41
CA PHE A 50 6.47 -1.37 9.30
C PHE A 50 6.81 -0.56 10.55
N THR A 51 7.08 0.74 10.36
CA THR A 51 6.98 1.72 11.45
C THR A 51 5.55 1.74 11.99
N PRO A 52 5.30 2.12 13.26
CA PRO A 52 3.93 2.22 13.77
C PRO A 52 3.06 3.15 12.91
N GLU A 53 3.62 4.28 12.48
CA GLU A 53 3.00 5.25 11.58
C GLU A 53 2.77 4.64 10.18
N GLY A 54 3.77 3.94 9.65
CA GLY A 54 3.68 3.24 8.37
C GLY A 54 2.59 2.16 8.35
N ALA A 55 2.50 1.37 9.42
CA ALA A 55 1.46 0.36 9.58
C ALA A 55 0.08 1.01 9.68
N LYS A 56 -0.05 2.13 10.40
CA LYS A 56 -1.30 2.89 10.52
C LYS A 56 -1.76 3.45 9.18
N GLU A 57 -0.86 4.06 8.42
CA GLU A 57 -1.16 4.57 7.08
C GLU A 57 -1.57 3.44 6.12
N GLN A 58 -0.93 2.28 6.20
CA GLN A 58 -1.24 1.16 5.31
C GLN A 58 -2.55 0.45 5.69
N LEU A 59 -2.86 0.39 6.99
CA LEU A 59 -4.13 -0.14 7.48
C LEU A 59 -5.28 0.81 7.09
N PHE A 60 -5.03 2.13 7.11
CA PHE A 60 -6.03 3.16 6.86
C PHE A 60 -5.48 4.39 6.11
N PRO A 61 -5.36 4.31 4.77
CA PRO A 61 -4.75 5.38 3.96
C PRO A 61 -5.53 6.70 3.93
N ASN A 62 -6.75 6.74 4.48
CA ASN A 62 -7.62 7.92 4.53
C ASN A 62 -8.07 8.31 5.95
N ALA A 63 -7.40 7.83 7.01
CA ALA A 63 -7.82 8.07 8.39
C ALA A 63 -7.97 9.57 8.78
N GLY A 64 -7.36 10.50 8.03
CA GLY A 64 -7.43 11.95 8.26
C GLY A 64 -8.47 12.73 7.44
N GLY A 65 -9.25 12.06 6.58
CA GLY A 65 -10.08 12.71 5.56
C GLY A 65 -11.55 12.84 5.89
N GLY A 66 -11.90 13.74 6.83
CA GLY A 66 -13.27 14.27 6.98
C GLY A 66 -14.02 13.76 8.20
N GLY A 67 -14.26 14.65 9.17
CA GLY A 67 -15.31 14.65 10.21
C GLY A 67 -15.40 13.47 11.20
N PHE A 68 -14.97 12.29 10.81
CA PHE A 68 -15.06 11.03 11.53
C PHE A 68 -13.76 10.25 11.30
N SER A 69 -12.71 10.69 11.96
CA SER A 69 -11.42 10.00 11.95
C SER A 69 -11.44 8.90 13.01
N PRO A 70 -11.47 7.60 12.64
CA PRO A 70 -11.33 6.54 13.61
C PRO A 70 -9.99 6.67 14.35
N THR A 71 -10.00 6.43 15.66
CA THR A 71 -8.75 6.32 16.43
C THR A 71 -8.16 4.95 16.15
N ILE A 72 -6.88 4.92 15.76
CA ILE A 72 -6.13 3.69 15.50
C ILE A 72 -5.04 3.55 16.56
N SER A 73 -5.03 2.43 17.25
CA SER A 73 -3.98 2.05 18.20
C SER A 73 -3.36 0.71 17.82
N ASP A 74 -2.18 0.44 18.38
CA ASP A 74 -1.47 -0.84 18.25
C ASP A 74 -1.21 -1.27 16.80
N ALA A 75 -1.09 -0.30 15.90
CA ALA A 75 -0.82 -0.54 14.50
C ALA A 75 0.57 -1.15 14.33
N LYS A 76 0.62 -2.34 13.71
CA LYS A 76 1.84 -3.06 13.40
C LYS A 76 1.65 -3.88 12.14
N GLY A 77 2.74 -4.31 11.54
CA GLY A 77 2.67 -5.24 10.45
C GLY A 77 4.01 -5.47 9.80
N SER A 78 4.00 -6.35 8.81
CA SER A 78 5.15 -6.72 8.02
C SER A 78 4.84 -6.72 6.54
N LEU A 79 5.88 -6.55 5.74
CA LEU A 79 5.87 -6.71 4.29
C LEU A 79 6.85 -7.82 3.92
N LYS A 80 6.45 -8.64 2.96
CA LYS A 80 7.30 -9.62 2.29
C LYS A 80 7.24 -9.40 0.79
N ILE A 81 8.41 -9.39 0.14
CA ILE A 81 8.59 -9.10 -1.28
C ILE A 81 9.33 -10.28 -1.89
N TRP A 82 8.82 -10.80 -3.01
CA TRP A 82 9.51 -11.82 -3.81
C TRP A 82 9.96 -11.23 -5.12
N VAL A 83 11.26 -11.29 -5.36
CA VAL A 83 11.95 -10.84 -6.57
C VAL A 83 12.40 -12.07 -7.34
N LYS A 84 12.04 -12.14 -8.61
CA LYS A 84 12.46 -13.18 -9.55
C LYS A 84 13.03 -12.50 -10.78
N ASP A 85 14.23 -12.90 -11.20
CA ASP A 85 14.92 -12.35 -12.37
C ASP A 85 15.06 -10.81 -12.32
N GLY A 86 15.29 -10.26 -11.11
CA GLY A 86 15.43 -8.82 -10.88
C GLY A 86 14.10 -8.04 -10.91
N LEU A 87 12.96 -8.73 -10.99
CA LEU A 87 11.63 -8.15 -11.07
C LEU A 87 10.74 -8.64 -9.93
N ILE A 88 9.84 -7.78 -9.45
CA ILE A 88 8.94 -8.14 -8.35
C ILE A 88 7.84 -9.05 -8.89
N SER A 89 7.75 -10.25 -8.32
CA SER A 89 6.77 -11.28 -8.68
C SER A 89 5.61 -11.35 -7.71
N LYS A 90 5.85 -11.01 -6.44
CA LYS A 90 4.83 -11.06 -5.38
C LYS A 90 5.12 -10.08 -4.26
N LEU A 91 4.06 -9.60 -3.64
CA LEU A 91 4.05 -8.80 -2.42
C LEU A 91 3.03 -9.38 -1.46
N GLU A 92 3.37 -9.42 -0.18
CA GLU A 92 2.46 -9.82 0.88
C GLU A 92 2.63 -8.87 2.05
N SER A 93 1.53 -8.27 2.49
CA SER A 93 1.51 -7.42 3.67
C SER A 93 0.58 -8.03 4.70
N THR A 94 1.05 -8.09 5.95
CA THR A 94 0.21 -8.48 7.09
C THR A 94 0.16 -7.30 8.03
N LEU A 95 -1.04 -6.80 8.29
CA LEU A 95 -1.27 -5.63 9.12
C LEU A 95 -2.24 -5.98 10.24
N GLN A 96 -1.95 -5.45 11.42
CA GLN A 96 -2.77 -5.57 12.60
C GLN A 96 -2.94 -4.21 13.26
N GLY A 97 -4.08 -4.01 13.90
CA GLY A 97 -4.34 -2.81 14.68
C GLY A 97 -5.74 -2.82 15.26
N LYS A 98 -6.02 -1.83 16.09
CA LYS A 98 -7.33 -1.62 16.69
C LYS A 98 -7.94 -0.34 16.18
N MET A 99 -9.21 -0.40 15.82
CA MET A 99 -9.97 0.75 15.37
C MET A 99 -11.08 1.05 16.36
N THR A 100 -11.09 2.27 16.90
CA THR A 100 -12.15 2.77 17.76
C THR A 100 -13.05 3.72 17.00
N ILE A 101 -14.35 3.37 16.95
CA ILE A 101 -15.42 4.14 16.33
C ILE A 101 -16.48 4.41 17.40
N GLY A 102 -16.54 5.65 17.92
CA GLY A 102 -17.39 5.98 19.06
C GLY A 102 -17.01 5.18 20.31
N GLN A 103 -17.91 4.32 20.80
CA GLN A 103 -17.66 3.41 21.93
C GLN A 103 -17.31 1.97 21.52
N ARG A 104 -17.27 1.66 20.21
CA ARG A 104 -16.92 0.32 19.72
C ARG A 104 -15.45 0.25 19.37
N GLU A 105 -14.82 -0.81 19.83
CA GLU A 105 -13.47 -1.23 19.44
C GLU A 105 -13.58 -2.41 18.47
N ILE A 106 -12.80 -2.38 17.40
CA ILE A 106 -12.75 -3.40 16.36
C ILE A 106 -11.29 -3.79 16.18
N ASP A 107 -10.96 -5.04 16.48
CA ASP A 107 -9.68 -5.63 16.13
C ASP A 107 -9.60 -5.89 14.63
N ILE A 108 -8.47 -5.53 14.04
CA ILE A 108 -8.22 -5.72 12.62
C ILE A 108 -6.97 -6.55 12.46
N ASN A 109 -7.11 -7.63 11.70
CA ASN A 109 -6.01 -8.44 11.20
C ASN A 109 -6.26 -8.68 9.72
N ARG A 110 -5.37 -8.17 8.88
CA ARG A 110 -5.49 -8.20 7.43
C ARG A 110 -4.20 -8.69 6.81
N THR A 111 -4.29 -9.75 6.03
CA THR A 111 -3.25 -10.13 5.08
C THR A 111 -3.72 -9.77 3.67
N ALA A 112 -2.87 -9.08 2.91
CA ALA A 112 -3.12 -8.75 1.52
C ALA A 112 -1.93 -9.23 0.67
N THR A 113 -2.24 -10.04 -0.34
CA THR A 113 -1.28 -10.63 -1.25
C THR A 113 -1.53 -10.11 -2.65
N THR A 114 -0.49 -9.56 -3.27
CA THR A 114 -0.52 -9.09 -4.66
C THR A 114 0.48 -9.91 -5.47
N GLU A 115 -0.02 -10.67 -6.43
CA GLU A 115 0.81 -11.35 -7.41
C GLU A 115 0.91 -10.49 -8.67
N ILE A 116 2.13 -10.31 -9.16
CA ILE A 116 2.40 -9.53 -10.37
C ILE A 116 2.70 -10.53 -11.48
N LYS A 117 1.80 -10.57 -12.48
CA LYS A 117 1.93 -11.39 -13.69
C LYS A 117 2.31 -10.48 -14.86
N ASP A 118 3.00 -11.04 -15.86
CA ASP A 118 3.50 -10.33 -17.06
C ASP A 118 4.52 -9.21 -16.78
N VAL A 119 5.49 -9.51 -15.91
CA VAL A 119 6.57 -8.60 -15.55
C VAL A 119 7.49 -8.39 -16.77
N GLY A 120 7.42 -7.20 -17.38
CA GLY A 120 8.13 -6.85 -18.62
C GLY A 120 7.28 -6.16 -19.70
N SER A 121 5.95 -6.21 -19.61
CA SER A 121 5.06 -5.44 -20.49
C SER A 121 4.99 -3.95 -20.13
N THR A 122 5.37 -3.61 -18.90
CA THR A 122 5.56 -2.25 -18.38
C THR A 122 6.91 -2.22 -17.66
N LYS A 123 7.82 -1.32 -18.04
CA LYS A 123 9.10 -1.12 -17.33
C LYS A 123 8.80 -0.67 -15.90
N ILE A 124 8.90 -1.58 -14.94
CA ILE A 124 8.87 -1.25 -13.52
C ILE A 124 10.27 -0.76 -13.15
N GLU A 125 10.50 0.55 -13.31
CA GLU A 125 11.66 1.20 -12.74
C GLU A 125 11.39 1.38 -11.24
N LEU A 126 11.88 0.43 -10.44
CA LEU A 126 12.06 0.68 -9.01
C LEU A 126 13.00 1.88 -8.88
N PRO A 127 12.62 2.93 -8.12
CA PRO A 127 13.52 4.03 -7.79
C PRO A 127 14.84 3.49 -7.24
N GLU A 128 15.97 4.12 -7.57
CA GLU A 128 17.28 3.65 -7.12
C GLU A 128 17.36 3.47 -5.60
N ASP A 129 16.69 4.34 -4.84
CA ASP A 129 16.66 4.29 -3.38
C ASP A 129 15.91 3.06 -2.85
N ALA A 130 14.95 2.55 -3.61
CA ALA A 130 14.28 1.28 -3.29
C ALA A 130 15.16 0.08 -3.68
N ARG A 131 15.87 0.15 -4.81
CA ARG A 131 16.81 -0.90 -5.24
C ARG A 131 17.96 -1.06 -4.26
N LYS A 132 18.57 0.04 -3.80
CA LYS A 132 19.67 0.03 -2.81
C LYS A 132 19.29 -0.58 -1.47
N LYS A 133 17.99 -0.61 -1.12
CA LYS A 133 17.47 -1.26 0.09
C LYS A 133 17.13 -2.75 -0.13
N LEU A 134 17.11 -3.19 -1.40
CA LEU A 134 16.86 -4.57 -1.83
C LEU A 134 18.14 -5.26 -2.32
N GLU A 135 19.30 -4.61 -2.34
CA GLU A 135 20.60 -5.27 -2.59
C GLU A 135 21.30 -5.57 -1.27
#